data_AF-A0A7W6CJP7-F1
#
_entry.id   AF-A0A7W6CJP7-F1
#
_cell.length_a   1.000
_cell.length_b   1.000
_cell.length_c   1.000
_cell.angle_alpha   90.00
_cell.angle_beta   90.00
_cell.angle_gamma   90.00
#
_symmetry.space_group_name_H-M   'P 1'
#
loop_
_entity.id
_entity.type
_entity.pdbx_description
1 polymer ?
#
loop_
_entity_poly.entity_id
_entity_poly.type
_entity_poly.pdbx_seq_one_letter_code
_entity_poly.pdbx_strand_id
1 'polypeptide(L)' 'MTKKYEKELNLEQLKALPDGSIDYSDIPELDETFWANAKYVEPEGTQQITLRVKKSVVEAYKATGKGYQTR' A
#
# COMPACT_ATOMS: atom_id res chain seq x y z
N MET A 1 -16.84 5.87 14.90
CA MET A 1 -15.88 4.75 14.90
C MET A 1 -15.64 4.33 16.33
N THR A 2 -16.36 3.31 16.79
CA THR A 2 -16.26 2.80 18.16
C THR A 2 -15.06 1.86 18.21
N LYS A 3 -14.05 2.17 19.04
CA LYS A 3 -12.87 1.31 19.18
C LYS A 3 -13.30 -0.01 19.86
N LYS A 4 -13.28 -1.12 19.11
CA LYS A 4 -13.67 -2.45 19.60
C LYS A 4 -12.63 -3.05 20.57
N TYR A 5 -11.41 -2.53 20.56
CA TYR A 5 -10.31 -2.98 21.43
C TYR A 5 -9.53 -1.79 22.00
N GLU A 6 -9.22 -1.88 23.29
CA GLU A 6 -8.50 -0.83 24.03
C GLU A 6 -6.97 -0.90 23.81
N LYS A 7 -6.46 -2.06 23.37
CA LYS A 7 -5.04 -2.34 23.09
C LYS A 7 -4.87 -3.33 21.94
N GLU A 8 -3.70 -3.30 21.31
CA GLU A 8 -3.27 -4.25 20.27
C GLU A 8 -3.15 -5.67 20.86
N LEU A 9 -3.66 -6.65 20.13
CA LEU A 9 -3.64 -8.05 20.57
C LEU A 9 -2.29 -8.69 20.22
N ASN A 10 -1.69 -9.46 21.14
CA ASN A 10 -0.45 -10.18 20.87
C ASN A 10 -0.70 -11.38 19.93
N LEU A 11 0.34 -11.80 19.20
CA LEU A 11 0.27 -12.87 18.17
C LEU A 11 -0.35 -14.19 18.67
N GLU A 12 -0.09 -14.57 19.92
CA GLU A 12 -0.63 -15.80 20.52
C GLU A 12 -2.14 -15.68 20.79
N GLN A 13 -2.60 -14.50 21.18
CA GLN A 13 -4.02 -14.22 21.41
C GLN A 13 -4.78 -14.16 20.08
N LEU A 14 -4.16 -13.62 19.02
CA LEU A 14 -4.75 -13.62 17.67
C LEU A 14 -4.92 -15.03 17.12
N LYS A 15 -3.96 -15.93 17.35
CA LYS A 15 -4.05 -17.34 16.92
C LYS A 15 -5.09 -18.16 17.68
N ALA A 16 -5.36 -17.79 18.93
CA ALA A 16 -6.36 -18.46 19.77
C ALA A 16 -7.80 -17.97 19.52
N LEU A 17 -7.97 -16.86 18.80
CA LEU A 17 -9.28 -16.36 18.43
C LEU A 17 -9.88 -17.25 17.33
N PRO A 18 -11.14 -17.70 17.49
CA PRO A 18 -11.82 -18.44 16.44
C PRO A 18 -12.13 -17.50 15.27
N ASP A 19 -11.89 -17.96 14.04
CA ASP A 19 -12.08 -17.17 12.81
C ASP A 19 -13.50 -16.60 12.68
N GLY A 20 -14.51 -17.30 13.23
CA GLY A 20 -15.91 -16.83 13.25
C GLY A 20 -16.18 -15.62 14.16
N SER A 21 -15.21 -15.19 14.98
CA SER A 21 -15.29 -13.94 15.77
C SER A 21 -14.70 -12.74 15.02
N ILE A 22 -14.15 -12.96 13.82
CA ILE A 22 -13.66 -11.88 12.96
C ILE A 22 -14.88 -11.15 12.41
N ASP A 23 -14.92 -9.86 12.70
CA ASP A 23 -16.04 -9.00 12.34
C ASP A 23 -15.72 -8.29 11.02
N TYR A 24 -16.45 -8.69 9.98
CA TYR A 24 -16.32 -8.12 8.64
C TYR A 24 -17.30 -6.97 8.39
N SER A 25 -18.07 -6.54 9.38
CA SER A 25 -19.10 -5.49 9.22
C SER A 25 -18.56 -4.12 8.78
N ASP A 26 -17.26 -3.85 8.98
CA ASP A 26 -16.60 -2.61 8.56
C ASP A 26 -16.10 -2.66 7.11
N ILE A 27 -16.08 -3.84 6.48
CA ILE A 27 -15.53 -4.05 5.14
C ILE A 27 -16.67 -4.48 4.21
N PRO A 28 -17.00 -3.69 3.18
CA PRO A 28 -18.01 -4.10 2.20
C PRO A 28 -17.56 -5.36 1.46
N GLU A 29 -18.50 -6.24 1.13
CA GLU A 29 -18.21 -7.44 0.32
C GLU A 29 -17.74 -7.02 -1.08
N LEU A 30 -16.78 -7.76 -1.64
CA LEU A 30 -16.26 -7.53 -3.00
C LEU A 30 -17.18 -8.18 -4.03
N ASP A 31 -18.43 -7.71 -4.09
CA ASP A 31 -19.49 -8.26 -4.94
C ASP A 31 -19.40 -7.77 -6.40
N GLU A 32 -20.28 -8.28 -7.27
CA GLU A 32 -20.31 -7.92 -8.69
C GLU A 32 -20.45 -6.42 -8.94
N THR A 33 -21.12 -5.68 -8.05
CA THR A 33 -21.26 -4.23 -8.13
C THR A 33 -19.96 -3.50 -7.78
N PHE A 34 -19.15 -4.03 -6.85
CA PHE A 34 -17.80 -3.52 -6.59
C PHE A 34 -16.94 -3.65 -7.85
N TRP A 35 -16.91 -4.83 -8.47
CA TRP A 35 -16.13 -5.07 -9.68
C TRP A 35 -16.64 -4.30 -10.90
N ALA A 36 -17.96 -4.10 -11.02
CA ALA A 36 -18.56 -3.28 -12.08
C ALA A 36 -18.15 -1.80 -12.00
N ASN A 37 -17.89 -1.29 -10.79
CA ASN A 37 -17.46 0.10 -10.56
C ASN A 37 -15.96 0.23 -10.27
N ALA A 38 -15.24 -0.88 -10.16
CA ALA A 38 -13.82 -0.90 -9.87
C ALA A 38 -13.06 -0.22 -11.01
N LYS A 39 -12.47 0.95 -10.70
CA LYS A 39 -11.58 1.62 -11.62
C LYS A 39 -10.19 1.04 -11.46
N TYR A 40 -9.75 0.31 -12.48
CA TYR A 40 -8.35 -0.06 -12.59
C TYR A 40 -7.54 1.22 -12.81
N VAL A 41 -6.75 1.59 -11.80
CA VAL A 41 -5.79 2.68 -11.91
C VAL A 41 -4.50 2.07 -12.44
N GLU A 42 -4.26 2.22 -13.73
CA GLU A 42 -2.94 1.92 -14.28
C GLU A 42 -1.91 2.83 -13.61
N PRO A 43 -0.79 2.27 -13.09
CA PRO A 43 0.28 3.10 -12.58
C PRO A 43 0.77 3.99 -13.72
N GLU A 44 0.73 5.29 -13.51
CA GLU A 44 1.21 6.25 -14.50
C GLU A 44 2.69 5.96 -14.78
N GLY A 45 3.00 5.73 -16.05
CA GLY A 45 4.37 5.45 -16.49
C GLY A 45 5.27 6.67 -16.31
N THR A 46 6.58 6.43 -16.17
CA THR A 46 7.55 7.52 -16.13
C THR A 46 7.73 8.14 -17.52
N GLN A 47 7.58 9.46 -17.65
CA GLN A 47 7.93 10.18 -18.88
C GLN A 47 9.42 10.58 -18.86
N GLN A 48 10.16 10.22 -19.92
CA GLN A 48 11.56 10.64 -20.05
C GLN A 48 11.64 12.15 -20.32
N ILE A 49 12.23 12.91 -19.39
CA ILE A 49 12.47 14.35 -19.53
C ILE A 49 13.97 14.67 -19.43
N THR A 50 14.42 15.72 -20.12
CA THR A 50 15.81 16.21 -20.04
C THR A 50 15.87 17.43 -19.11
N LEU A 51 16.38 17.26 -17.89
CA LEU A 51 16.55 18.33 -16.89
C LEU A 51 18.01 18.44 -16.45
N ARG A 52 18.49 19.68 -16.22
CA ARG A 52 19.81 19.91 -15.62
C ARG A 52 19.67 19.99 -14.10
N VAL A 53 20.41 19.13 -13.39
CA VAL A 53 20.49 19.08 -11.93
C VAL A 53 21.94 19.18 -11.47
N LYS A 54 22.15 19.59 -10.21
CA LYS A 54 23.51 19.65 -9.62
C LYS A 54 24.11 18.25 -9.53
N LYS A 55 25.44 18.16 -9.72
CA LYS A 55 26.18 16.90 -9.65
C LYS A 55 25.97 16.15 -8.34
N SER A 56 25.96 16.86 -7.21
CA SER A 56 25.74 16.27 -5.87
C SER A 56 24.40 15.56 -5.74
N VAL A 57 23.36 16.06 -6.41
CA VAL A 57 22.03 15.43 -6.42
C VAL A 57 22.10 14.11 -7.20
N VAL A 58 22.73 14.10 -8.38
CA VAL A 58 22.91 12.86 -9.15
C VAL A 58 23.69 11.81 -8.37
N GLU A 59 24.73 12.22 -7.64
CA GLU A 59 25.54 11.30 -6.82
C GLU A 59 24.76 10.74 -5.64
N ALA A 60 23.93 11.54 -4.97
CA ALA A 60 23.06 11.07 -3.90
C ALA A 60 22.06 10.00 -4.39
N TYR A 61 21.45 10.20 -5.57
CA TYR A 61 20.52 9.22 -6.15
C TYR A 61 21.23 7.94 -6.62
N LYS A 62 22.46 8.05 -7.16
CA LYS A 62 23.28 6.89 -7.49
C LYS A 62 23.62 6.03 -6.29
N ALA A 63 23.81 6.63 -5.11
CA ALA A 63 24.08 5.90 -3.88
C ALA A 63 22.90 5.02 -3.43
N THR A 64 21.67 5.32 -3.87
CA THR A 64 20.45 4.55 -3.57
C THR A 64 20.40 3.19 -4.30
N GLY A 65 21.31 2.93 -5.24
CA GLY A 65 21.50 1.63 -5.88
C GLY A 65 21.09 1.56 -7.36
N LYS A 66 21.02 0.34 -7.90
CA LYS A 66 20.62 0.09 -9.28
C LYS A 66 19.18 0.55 -9.51
N GLY A 67 18.95 1.27 -10.61
CA GLY A 67 17.63 1.80 -10.97
C GLY A 67 17.37 3.25 -10.55
N TYR A 68 18.38 4.01 -10.10
CA TYR A 68 18.21 5.43 -9.72
C TYR A 68 17.62 6.34 -10.81
N GLN A 69 17.59 5.88 -12.07
CA GLN A 69 17.04 6.60 -13.22
C GLN A 69 15.71 6.00 -13.72
N THR A 70 15.38 4.77 -13.32
CA THR A 70 14.27 3.98 -13.90
C THR A 70 13.26 3.53 -12.85
N ARG A 71 13.38 4.01 -11.62
CA ARG A 71 12.41 3.81 -10.54
C ARG A 71 11.32 4.87 -10.56
#